data_AF-A0A8H4CJV1-F1
#
_entry.id   AF-A0A8H4CJV1-F1
#
_cell.length_a   1.000
_cell.length_b   1.000
_cell.length_c   1.000
_cell.angle_alpha   90.00
_cell.angle_beta   90.00
_cell.angle_gamma   90.00
#
_symmetry.space_group_name_H-M   'P 1'
#
loop_
_entity.id
_entity.type
_entity.pdbx_description
1 polymer ?
#
loop_
_entity_poly.entity_id
_entity_poly.type
_entity_poly.pdbx_seq_one_letter_code
_entity_poly.pdbx_strand_id
1 'polypeptide(L)'
;MLLGKISTGRGIEVDVQTGDVIVLPAGTAHSSLSSSADYRYIGVYPQVGLSLFEKLVTLVSLNDCPKWRNEMGKKPAGEFKTVIKSVEMPEEDPVYGRNGPLTQLWNKDILAKL
;
A
#
# COMPACT_ATOMS: atom_id res chain seq x y z
N MET A 1 11.35 9.31 5.77
CA MET A 1 9.95 9.03 5.34
C MET A 1 9.06 8.97 6.56
N LEU A 2 7.90 9.63 6.54
CA LEU A 2 6.88 9.49 7.59
C LEU A 2 5.89 8.41 7.17
N LEU A 3 5.64 7.41 8.02
CA LEU A 3 4.67 6.34 7.83
C LEU A 3 3.60 6.40 8.90
N GLY A 4 2.32 6.42 8.56
CA GLY A 4 1.25 6.57 9.55
C GLY A 4 -0.03 5.82 9.23
N LYS A 5 -0.85 5.55 10.26
CA LYS A 5 -2.22 5.05 10.07
C LYS A 5 -3.12 6.20 9.70
N ILE A 6 -3.80 6.06 8.56
CA ILE A 6 -4.75 7.04 8.02
C ILE A 6 -5.84 7.47 9.03
N SER A 7 -6.14 6.61 10.02
CA SER A 7 -7.16 6.83 11.04
C SER A 7 -6.69 7.56 12.29
N THR A 8 -5.39 7.69 12.53
CA THR A 8 -4.87 8.15 13.84
C THR A 8 -4.14 9.49 13.78
N GLY A 9 -3.73 9.94 12.61
CA GLY A 9 -2.91 11.15 12.47
C GLY A 9 -1.52 11.04 13.11
N ARG A 10 -1.10 9.85 13.54
CA ARG A 10 0.22 9.56 14.09
C ARG A 10 1.03 8.71 13.11
N GLY A 11 2.34 8.87 13.15
CA GLY A 11 3.26 8.11 12.32
C GLY A 11 4.64 7.93 12.95
N ILE A 12 5.46 7.12 12.30
CA ILE A 12 6.87 6.90 12.61
C ILE A 12 7.71 7.49 11.49
N GLU A 13 8.83 8.10 11.87
CA GLU A 13 9.85 8.52 10.93
C GLU A 13 10.83 7.37 10.71
N VAL A 14 11.10 7.09 9.44
CA VAL A 14 12.01 6.04 9.00
C VAL A 14 13.01 6.66 8.04
N ASP A 15 14.29 6.54 8.33
CA ASP A 15 15.36 6.91 7.41
C ASP A 15 15.46 5.87 6.30
N VAL A 16 15.56 6.35 5.06
CA VAL A 16 15.55 5.51 3.86
C VAL A 16 16.77 5.85 3.03
N GLN A 17 17.49 4.83 2.58
CA GLN A 17 18.68 4.95 1.75
C GLN A 17 18.56 4.16 0.45
N THR A 18 19.51 4.40 -0.46
CA THR A 18 19.59 3.66 -1.72
C THR A 18 19.70 2.15 -1.46
N GLY A 19 18.83 1.38 -2.11
CA GLY A 19 18.77 -0.08 -1.97
C GLY A 19 17.71 -0.58 -1.01
N ASP A 20 17.13 0.30 -0.18
CA ASP A 20 16.02 -0.07 0.70
C ASP A 20 14.76 -0.40 -0.12
N VAL A 21 14.03 -1.42 0.33
CA VAL A 21 12.69 -1.75 -0.18
C VAL A 21 11.68 -1.58 0.94
N ILE A 22 10.64 -0.81 0.67
CA ILE A 22 9.57 -0.53 1.63
C ILE A 22 8.27 -1.10 1.06
N VAL A 23 7.65 -2.01 1.82
CA VAL A 23 6.32 -2.51 1.52
C VAL A 23 5.32 -1.81 2.44
N LEU A 24 4.31 -1.19 1.85
CA LEU A 24 3.30 -0.43 2.57
C LEU A 24 1.95 -1.18 2.54
N PRO A 25 1.49 -1.72 3.69
CA PRO A 25 0.19 -2.34 3.78
C PRO A 25 -0.95 -1.37 3.45
N ALA A 26 -2.09 -1.90 3.00
CA ALA A 26 -3.28 -1.11 2.76
C ALA A 26 -3.68 -0.29 4.01
N GLY A 27 -3.98 1.00 3.82
CA GLY A 27 -4.32 1.93 4.90
C GLY A 27 -3.13 2.64 5.55
N THR A 28 -1.92 2.38 5.05
CA THR A 28 -0.73 3.17 5.38
C THR A 28 -0.73 4.46 4.58
N ALA A 29 -0.66 5.59 5.28
CA ALA A 29 -0.31 6.87 4.69
C ALA A 29 1.21 7.06 4.77
N HIS A 30 1.80 7.74 3.79
CA HIS A 30 3.21 8.08 3.84
C HIS A 30 3.50 9.45 3.23
N SER A 31 4.59 10.06 3.66
CA SER A 31 5.11 11.30 3.10
C SER A 31 6.63 11.35 3.15
N SER A 32 7.25 11.95 2.14
CA SER A 32 8.65 12.35 2.22
C SER A 32 8.74 13.67 2.98
N LEU A 33 9.50 13.70 4.07
CA LEU A 33 9.71 14.92 4.88
C LEU A 33 10.87 15.75 4.33
N SER A 34 11.92 15.07 3.88
CA SER A 34 13.09 15.64 3.24
C SER A 34 13.61 14.65 2.19
N SER A 35 14.36 15.14 1.21
CA SER A 35 15.00 14.31 0.20
C SER A 35 16.23 15.02 -0.36
N SER A 36 17.24 14.26 -0.81
CA SER A 36 18.35 14.82 -1.59
C SER A 36 17.89 15.20 -3.01
N ALA A 37 18.69 16.01 -3.72
CA ALA A 37 18.36 16.46 -5.09
C ALA A 37 18.29 15.30 -6.11
N ASP A 38 19.08 14.26 -5.87
CA ASP A 38 19.17 13.04 -6.68
C ASP A 38 18.26 11.91 -6.17
N TYR A 39 17.43 12.15 -5.16
CA TYR A 39 16.48 11.14 -4.66
C TYR A 39 15.55 10.66 -5.77
N ARG A 40 15.51 9.34 -5.99
CA ARG A 40 14.63 8.66 -6.95
C ARG A 40 14.08 7.39 -6.31
N TYR A 41 12.85 7.04 -6.63
CA TYR A 41 12.24 5.78 -6.22
C TYR A 41 11.31 5.25 -7.32
N ILE A 42 11.01 3.96 -7.26
CA ILE A 42 10.04 3.31 -8.14
C ILE A 42 8.91 2.79 -7.25
N GLY A 43 7.69 3.20 -7.55
CA GLY A 43 6.48 2.64 -6.94
C GLY A 43 5.94 1.50 -7.78
N VAL A 44 5.72 0.35 -7.16
CA VAL A 44 5.03 -0.79 -7.78
C VAL A 44 3.81 -1.16 -6.95
N TYR A 45 2.78 -1.64 -7.62
CA TYR A 45 1.58 -2.18 -6.99
C TYR A 45 1.43 -3.63 -7.45
N PRO A 46 1.15 -4.57 -6.53
CA PRO A 46 1.00 -5.96 -6.91
C PRO A 46 -0.17 -6.13 -7.88
N GLN A 47 -0.05 -7.11 -8.78
CA GLN A 47 -1.15 -7.57 -9.64
C GLN A 47 -2.16 -8.38 -8.82
N VAL A 48 -2.74 -7.80 -7.78
CA VAL A 48 -3.89 -8.40 -7.08
C VAL A 48 -5.14 -7.67 -7.51
N GLY A 49 -6.13 -8.49 -7.89
CA GLY A 49 -7.34 -8.03 -8.50
C GLY A 49 -8.10 -7.08 -7.58
N LEU A 50 -8.68 -6.07 -8.21
CA LEU A 50 -9.74 -5.23 -7.65
C LEU A 50 -10.66 -6.04 -6.72
N SER A 51 -11.14 -5.40 -5.65
CA SER A 51 -12.18 -5.99 -4.81
C SER A 51 -13.34 -6.47 -5.69
N LEU A 52 -14.05 -7.54 -5.31
CA LEU A 52 -15.20 -8.04 -6.08
C LEU A 52 -16.20 -6.91 -6.43
N PHE A 53 -16.34 -5.93 -5.55
CA PHE A 53 -17.15 -4.73 -5.79
C PHE A 53 -16.61 -3.87 -6.93
N GLU A 54 -15.31 -3.60 -6.97
CA GLU A 54 -14.71 -2.88 -8.09
C GLU A 54 -14.74 -3.70 -9.39
N LYS A 55 -14.52 -5.03 -9.33
CA LYS A 55 -14.69 -5.94 -10.48
C LYS A 55 -16.10 -5.87 -11.08
N LEU A 56 -17.13 -5.81 -10.23
CA LEU A 56 -18.54 -5.69 -10.64
C LEU A 56 -18.89 -4.31 -11.21
N VAL A 57 -18.33 -3.23 -10.67
CA VAL A 57 -18.72 -1.86 -11.02
C VAL A 57 -17.92 -1.30 -12.21
N THR A 58 -16.70 -1.80 -12.48
CA THR A 58 -15.81 -1.18 -13.48
C THR A 58 -15.62 -1.95 -14.80
N LEU A 59 -16.24 -3.13 -15.01
CA LEU A 59 -16.08 -3.94 -16.24
C LEU A 59 -14.59 -4.06 -16.69
N VAL A 60 -13.68 -4.19 -15.73
CA VAL A 60 -12.23 -4.25 -16.01
C VAL A 60 -11.83 -5.70 -16.26
N SER A 61 -11.02 -5.92 -17.28
CA SER A 61 -10.45 -7.24 -17.59
C SER A 61 -9.61 -7.74 -16.40
N LEU A 62 -9.65 -9.05 -16.15
CA LEU A 62 -8.93 -9.71 -15.04
C LEU A 62 -7.40 -9.53 -15.08
N ASN A 63 -6.87 -8.96 -16.17
CA ASN A 63 -5.44 -8.77 -16.42
C ASN A 63 -4.98 -7.30 -16.39
N ASP A 64 -5.86 -6.34 -16.08
CA ASP A 64 -5.46 -4.94 -15.99
C ASP A 64 -5.02 -4.56 -14.57
N CYS A 65 -3.89 -3.86 -14.44
CA CYS A 65 -3.49 -3.25 -13.17
C CYS A 65 -4.61 -2.31 -12.68
N PRO A 66 -4.98 -2.34 -11.38
CA PRO A 66 -6.00 -1.45 -10.86
C PRO A 66 -5.64 0.01 -11.19
N LYS A 67 -6.58 0.73 -11.80
CA LYS A 67 -6.41 2.15 -12.12
C LYS A 67 -6.20 2.91 -10.82
N TRP A 68 -4.97 3.33 -10.57
CA TRP A 68 -4.62 4.14 -9.40
C TRP A 68 -5.49 5.40 -9.35
N ARG A 69 -5.96 5.74 -8.15
CA ARG A 69 -6.74 6.96 -7.90
C ARG A 69 -5.84 7.99 -7.23
N ASN A 70 -5.77 9.19 -7.81
CA ASN A 70 -5.20 10.35 -7.15
C ASN A 70 -6.31 11.31 -6.69
N GLU A 71 -6.58 11.32 -5.38
CA GLU A 71 -7.61 12.18 -4.79
C GLU A 71 -7.09 13.60 -4.46
N MET A 72 -5.77 13.82 -4.40
CA MET A 72 -5.15 15.10 -4.00
C MET A 72 -5.71 15.67 -2.68
N GLY A 73 -6.18 14.82 -1.75
CA GLY A 73 -6.72 15.24 -0.46
C GLY A 73 -8.08 15.94 -0.51
N LYS A 74 -8.81 15.90 -1.62
CA LYS A 74 -10.14 16.55 -1.77
C LYS A 74 -11.21 15.96 -0.84
N LYS A 75 -11.05 14.69 -0.46
CA LYS A 75 -11.97 13.98 0.44
C LYS A 75 -11.27 13.58 1.73
N PRO A 76 -11.98 13.58 2.87
CA PRO A 76 -11.45 13.05 4.12
C PRO A 76 -10.98 11.61 3.95
N ALA A 77 -9.82 11.33 4.55
CA ALA A 77 -9.17 10.03 4.48
C ALA A 77 -10.06 8.86 4.98
N GLY A 78 -11.02 9.18 5.86
CA GLY A 78 -12.01 8.23 6.38
C GLY A 78 -12.98 7.67 5.33
N GLU A 79 -13.20 8.36 4.21
CA GLU A 79 -14.08 7.87 3.13
C GLU A 79 -13.52 6.63 2.42
N PHE A 80 -12.20 6.41 2.50
CA PHE A 80 -11.53 5.29 1.85
C PHE A 80 -11.47 4.03 2.71
N LYS A 81 -11.98 4.06 3.95
CA LYS A 81 -11.89 2.93 4.89
C LYS A 81 -12.47 1.63 4.32
N THR A 82 -13.59 1.71 3.60
CA THR A 82 -14.23 0.53 3.02
C THR A 82 -13.35 -0.10 1.94
N VAL A 83 -12.80 0.72 1.03
CA VAL A 83 -11.90 0.28 -0.04
C VAL A 83 -10.59 -0.29 0.53
N ILE A 84 -10.00 0.40 1.52
CA ILE A 84 -8.80 -0.07 2.21
C ILE A 84 -9.01 -1.45 2.84
N LYS A 85 -10.17 -1.67 3.47
CA LYS A 85 -10.51 -2.97 4.08
C LYS A 85 -10.79 -4.07 3.07
N SER A 86 -11.12 -3.73 1.83
CA SER A 86 -11.38 -4.71 0.76
C SER A 86 -10.14 -5.08 -0.04
N VAL A 87 -8.98 -4.50 0.27
CA VAL A 87 -7.71 -4.92 -0.34
C VAL A 87 -7.37 -6.32 0.16
N GLU A 88 -7.15 -7.23 -0.79
CA GLU A 88 -6.80 -8.62 -0.49
C GLU A 88 -5.39 -8.71 0.14
N MET A 89 -5.16 -9.76 0.93
CA MET A 89 -3.84 -10.04 1.49
C MET A 89 -2.88 -10.50 0.37
N PRO A 90 -1.59 -10.13 0.44
CA PRO A 90 -0.61 -10.62 -0.53
C PRO A 90 -0.45 -12.14 -0.44
N GLU A 91 -0.39 -12.81 -1.60
CA GLU A 91 -0.08 -14.25 -1.68
C GLU A 91 1.42 -14.53 -1.62
N GLU A 92 2.25 -13.56 -2.03
CA GLU A 92 3.71 -13.66 -2.09
C GLU A 92 4.38 -12.36 -1.64
N ASP A 93 5.61 -12.45 -1.13
CA ASP A 93 6.47 -11.30 -0.91
C ASP A 93 7.02 -10.81 -2.27
N PRO A 94 6.85 -9.52 -2.63
CA PRO A 94 7.27 -9.01 -3.93
C PRO A 94 8.78 -8.98 -4.12
N VAL A 95 9.57 -9.13 -3.05
CA VAL A 95 11.03 -9.14 -3.07
C VAL A 95 11.56 -10.57 -2.95
N TYR A 96 10.99 -11.35 -2.03
CA TYR A 96 11.53 -12.66 -1.63
C TYR A 96 10.67 -13.86 -2.06
N GLY A 97 9.51 -13.64 -2.69
CA GLY A 97 8.58 -14.68 -3.14
C GLY A 97 7.72 -15.29 -2.03
N ARG A 98 7.15 -16.48 -2.28
CA ARG A 98 6.15 -17.15 -1.40
C ARG A 98 6.54 -17.24 0.08
N ASN A 99 7.81 -17.50 0.38
CA ASN A 99 8.31 -17.72 1.74
C ASN A 99 8.99 -16.48 2.34
N GLY A 100 8.82 -15.31 1.70
CA GLY A 100 9.40 -14.07 2.16
C GLY A 100 8.87 -13.60 3.51
N PRO A 101 9.56 -12.65 4.16
CA PRO A 101 9.16 -12.10 5.46
C PRO A 101 7.78 -11.42 5.41
N LEU A 102 7.36 -10.86 4.27
CA LEU A 102 6.08 -10.15 4.17
C LEU A 102 4.89 -11.03 4.56
N THR A 103 4.81 -12.25 4.04
CA THR A 103 3.67 -13.16 4.29
C THR A 103 3.65 -13.70 5.73
N GLN A 104 4.77 -13.59 6.46
CA GLN A 104 4.86 -13.91 7.88
C GLN A 104 4.44 -12.74 8.78
N LEU A 105 4.74 -11.51 8.35
CA LEU A 105 4.47 -10.28 9.10
C LEU A 105 3.08 -9.69 8.80
N TRP A 106 2.52 -10.00 7.64
CA TRP A 106 1.24 -9.51 7.16
C TRP A 106 0.46 -10.63 6.46
N ASN A 107 -0.53 -11.17 7.17
CA ASN A 107 -1.41 -12.22 6.65
C ASN A 107 -2.81 -12.13 7.26
N LYS A 108 -3.68 -13.09 6.93
CA LYS A 108 -5.08 -13.10 7.35
C LYS A 108 -5.25 -13.18 8.87
N ASP A 109 -4.32 -13.83 9.57
CA ASP A 109 -4.36 -13.99 11.03
C ASP A 109 -3.62 -12.86 11.75
N ILE A 110 -2.71 -12.19 11.05
CA ILE A 110 -1.88 -11.09 11.56
C ILE A 110 -2.06 -9.88 10.65
N LEU A 111 -3.01 -9.01 11.01
CA LEU A 111 -3.11 -7.70 10.38
C LEU A 111 -1.80 -6.93 10.58
N ALA A 112 -1.29 -6.30 9.52
CA ALA A 112 -0.06 -5.55 9.58
C ALA A 112 -0.11 -4.52 10.72
N LYS A 113 0.82 -4.66 11.66
CA LYS A 113 1.00 -3.71 12.76
C LYS A 113 1.95 -2.62 12.26
N LEU A 114 1.40 -1.46 11.91
CA LEU A 114 2.11 -0.19 12.04
C LEU A 114 2.17 0.18 13.52
#